data_AF-A0A345P6A4-F1
#
_entry.id   AF-A0A345P6A4-F1
#
_cell.length_a   1.000
_cell.length_b   1.000
_cell.length_c   1.000
_cell.angle_alpha   90.00
_cell.angle_beta   90.00
_cell.angle_gamma   90.00
#
_symmetry.space_group_name_H-M   'P 1'
#
loop_
_entity.id
_entity.type
_entity.pdbx_description
1 polymer ?
#
loop_
_entity_poly.entity_id
_entity_poly.type
_entity_poly.pdbx_seq_one_letter_code
_entity_poly.pdbx_strand_id
1 'polypeptide(L)' 'MYKDEASQLDAMIRYIKVNKLVSSLNRHDWAGFARSYNGPDFAKNQYDLKLLQAYKFIK' A
#
# COMPACT_ATOMS: atom_id res chain seq x y z
N MET A 1 5.79 13.91 -13.70
CA MET A 1 5.06 13.52 -12.46
C MET A 1 3.68 14.19 -12.35
N TYR A 2 3.44 15.39 -12.90
CA TYR A 2 2.19 16.16 -12.73
C TYR A 2 1.26 16.16 -13.96
N LYS A 3 1.05 15.01 -14.62
CA LYS A 3 0.27 14.97 -15.88
C LYS A 3 -1.21 14.65 -15.65
N ASP A 4 -1.47 13.54 -14.98
CA ASP A 4 -2.81 13.02 -14.72
C ASP A 4 -2.75 11.97 -13.60
N GLU A 5 -3.91 11.59 -13.05
CA GLU A 5 -4.03 10.59 -11.99
C GLU A 5 -3.52 9.21 -12.43
N ALA A 6 -3.69 8.84 -13.71
CA ALA A 6 -3.21 7.57 -14.24
C ALA A 6 -1.67 7.47 -14.20
N SER A 7 -0.98 8.57 -14.51
CA SER A 7 0.48 8.67 -14.42
C SER A 7 0.96 8.62 -12.98
N GLN A 8 0.21 9.19 -12.04
CA GLN A 8 0.52 9.11 -10.60
C GLN A 8 0.31 7.67 -10.08
N LEU A 9 -0.75 7.00 -10.53
CA LEU A 9 -1.01 5.60 -10.22
C LEU A 9 0.10 4.69 -10.77
N ASP A 10 0.54 4.89 -12.01
CA ASP A 10 1.66 4.14 -12.60
C ASP A 10 2.95 4.32 -11.78
N ALA A 11 3.23 5.56 -11.35
CA ALA A 11 4.38 5.83 -10.48
C ALA A 11 4.29 5.10 -9.14
N MET A 12 3.11 5.09 -8.50
CA MET A 12 2.86 4.34 -7.27
C MET A 12 3.08 2.83 -7.48
N ILE A 13 2.53 2.27 -8.55
CA ILE A 13 2.68 0.84 -8.89
C ILE A 13 4.16 0.49 -9.10
N ARG A 14 4.92 1.32 -9.81
CA ARG A 14 6.37 1.12 -10.00
C ARG A 14 7.12 1.16 -8.67
N TYR A 15 6.79 2.10 -7.80
CA TYR A 15 7.39 2.18 -6.46
C TYR A 15 7.13 0.89 -5.66
N ILE A 16 5.88 0.40 -5.63
CA ILE A 16 5.51 -0.85 -4.96
C ILE A 16 6.31 -2.05 -5.50
N LYS A 17 6.51 -2.11 -6.83
CA LYS A 17 7.27 -3.19 -7.49
C LYS A 17 8.77 -3.13 -7.15
N VAL A 18 9.40 -1.97 -7.31
CA VAL A 18 10.86 -1.81 -7.08
C VAL A 18 11.22 -2.03 -5.62
N ASN A 19 10.37 -1.60 -4.69
CA ASN A 19 10.56 -1.82 -3.25
C ASN A 19 10.08 -3.19 -2.76
N LYS A 20 9.73 -4.11 -3.67
CA LYS A 20 9.35 -5.51 -3.38
C LYS A 20 8.12 -5.66 -2.45
N LEU A 21 7.25 -4.66 -2.43
CA LEU A 21 6.06 -4.61 -1.56
C LEU A 21 4.89 -5.45 -2.08
N VAL A 22 4.95 -5.89 -3.35
CA VAL A 22 3.94 -6.75 -3.99
C VAL A 22 3.70 -8.03 -3.19
N SER A 23 4.76 -8.59 -2.60
CA SER A 23 4.64 -9.84 -1.84
C SER A 23 3.79 -9.70 -0.57
N SER A 24 3.85 -8.54 0.10
CA SER A 24 2.99 -8.25 1.25
C SER A 24 1.54 -8.09 0.84
N LEU A 25 1.25 -7.42 -0.29
CA LEU A 25 -0.11 -7.32 -0.83
C LEU A 25 -0.69 -8.69 -1.18
N ASN A 26 0.06 -9.53 -1.92
CA ASN A 26 -0.41 -10.85 -2.34
C ASN A 26 -0.68 -11.80 -1.17
N ARG A 27 0.08 -11.67 -0.07
CA ARG A 27 -0.12 -12.46 1.16
C ARG A 27 -1.13 -11.83 2.12
N HIS A 28 -1.73 -10.69 1.78
CA HIS A 28 -2.58 -9.90 2.67
C HIS A 28 -1.90 -9.51 3.99
N ASP A 29 -0.59 -9.32 3.97
CA ASP A 29 0.21 -8.81 5.09
C ASP A 29 0.09 -7.29 5.16
N TRP A 30 -1.05 -6.82 5.68
CA TRP A 30 -1.39 -5.40 5.72
C TRP A 30 -0.46 -4.60 6.63
N ALA A 31 -0.02 -5.17 7.75
CA ALA A 31 0.93 -4.54 8.65
C ALA A 31 2.31 -4.42 8.00
N GLY A 32 2.82 -5.48 7.36
CA GLY A 32 4.10 -5.45 6.67
C GLY A 32 4.10 -4.48 5.48
N PHE A 33 3.01 -4.44 4.71
CA PHE A 33 2.85 -3.46 3.64
C PHE A 33 2.80 -2.03 4.19
N ALA A 34 1.92 -1.78 5.17
CA ALA A 34 1.72 -0.44 5.73
C ALA A 34 2.99 0.11 6.37
N ARG A 35 3.76 -0.71 7.10
CA ARG A 35 5.06 -0.33 7.67
C ARG A 35 6.07 0.07 6.60
N SER A 36 6.12 -0.69 5.50
CA SER A 36 7.10 -0.45 4.44
C SER A 36 6.74 0.74 3.57
N TYR A 37 5.45 1.00 3.35
CA TYR A 37 4.97 2.09 2.51
C TYR A 37 4.83 3.42 3.27
N ASN A 38 4.29 3.39 4.50
CA ASN A 38 4.00 4.60 5.30
C ASN A 38 5.07 4.88 6.37
N GLY A 39 6.00 3.94 6.58
CA GLY A 39 7.05 4.05 7.59
C GLY A 39 6.71 3.37 8.93
N PRO A 40 7.66 3.37 9.89
CA PRO A 40 7.54 2.64 11.16
C PRO A 40 6.35 3.08 12.02
N ASP A 41 5.90 4.32 11.86
CA ASP A 41 4.79 4.91 12.60
C ASP A 41 3.41 4.65 11.97
N PHE A 42 3.31 3.75 10.98
CA PHE A 42 2.06 3.49 10.25
C PHE A 42 0.85 3.19 11.14
N ALA A 43 1.09 2.54 12.29
CA ALA A 43 0.05 2.13 13.23
C ALA A 43 -0.65 3.34 13.90
N LYS A 44 0.04 4.48 14.08
CA LYS A 44 -0.57 5.70 14.66
C LYS A 44 -1.76 6.19 13.84
N ASN A 45 -1.71 5.96 12.52
CA ASN A 45 -2.76 6.32 11.57
C ASN A 45 -3.64 5.13 11.14
N GLN A 46 -3.42 3.96 11.75
CA GLN A 46 -4.17 2.72 11.52
C GLN A 46 -4.17 2.27 10.05
N TYR A 47 -3.08 2.47 9.33
CA TYR A 47 -3.02 2.17 7.88
C TYR A 47 -3.23 0.69 7.56
N ASP A 48 -2.69 -0.20 8.39
CA ASP A 48 -2.90 -1.64 8.33
C ASP A 48 -4.37 -2.03 8.50
N LEU A 49 -5.04 -1.46 9.51
CA LEU A 49 -6.46 -1.73 9.77
C LEU A 49 -7.35 -1.21 8.65
N LYS A 50 -7.07 -0.01 8.12
CA LYS A 50 -7.79 0.57 6.99
C LYS A 50 -7.68 -0.30 5.73
N LEU A 51 -6.47 -0.78 5.42
CA LEU A 51 -6.24 -1.70 4.29
C LEU A 51 -7.00 -3.02 4.47
N LEU A 52 -6.93 -3.62 5.66
CA LEU A 52 -7.65 -4.85 5.99
C LEU A 52 -9.17 -4.68 5.83
N GLN A 53 -9.72 -3.60 6.38
CA GLN A 53 -11.16 -3.31 6.33
C GLN A 53 -11.62 -3.09 4.88
N ALA A 54 -10.88 -2.30 4.10
CA ALA A 54 -11.18 -2.06 2.69
C ALA A 54 -11.17 -3.38 1.89
N TYR A 55 -10.16 -4.23 2.09
CA TYR A 55 -10.09 -5.53 1.41
C TYR A 55 -11.29 -6.43 1.76
N LYS A 56 -11.70 -6.46 3.04
CA LYS A 56 -12.88 -7.21 3.49
C LYS A 56 -14.20 -6.67 2.94
N PHE A 57 -14.29 -5.36 2.68
CA PHE A 57 -15.50 -4.73 2.16
C PHE A 57 -15.67 -4.94 0.65
N ILE A 58 -14.56 -5.02 -0.10
CA ILE A 58 -14.60 -5.22 -1.56
C ILE A 58 -14.86 -6.70 -1.92
N LYS A 59 -14.51 -7.62 -1.03
CA LYS A 59 -14.84 -9.04 -1.16
C LYS A 59 -16.30 -9.31 -0.80
#